data_AF-A0A7S3C5Q2-F1
#
_entry.id   AF-A0A7S3C5Q2-F1
#
_cell.length_a   1.000
_cell.length_b   1.000
_cell.length_c   1.000
_cell.angle_alpha   90.00
_cell.angle_beta   90.00
_cell.angle_gamma   90.00
#
_symmetry.space_group_name_H-M   'P 1'
#
loop_
_entity.id
_entity.type
_entity.pdbx_description
1 polymer ?
#
loop_
_entity_poly.entity_id
_entity_poly.type
_entity_poly.pdbx_seq_one_letter_code
_entity_poly.pdbx_strand_id
1 'polypeptide(L)'
;EEGALWRSMLCADEGTVVEHVYASPAESEIRFVRLKSDNKTEGALEVVNALCRVPLRVEYFQRNRLTRERVHWSTASDTAVNAIRATLELARAAEEQAMDCDDFGSKA
;
A
#
# COMPACT_ATOMS: atom_id res chain seq x y z
N GLU A 1 9.80 10.11 -18.38
CA GLU A 1 10.07 9.24 -17.21
C GLU A 1 8.88 9.37 -16.27
N GLU A 2 8.31 8.25 -15.83
CA GLU A 2 7.25 8.28 -14.82
C GLU A 2 7.92 8.59 -13.48
N GLY A 3 7.69 9.79 -12.95
CA GLY A 3 8.31 10.25 -11.71
C GLY A 3 7.87 9.42 -10.50
N ALA A 4 8.70 9.39 -9.45
CA ALA A 4 8.32 8.77 -8.18
C ALA A 4 7.61 9.78 -7.26
N LEU A 5 6.61 9.32 -6.51
CA LEU A 5 6.13 10.07 -5.36
C LEU A 5 7.08 9.84 -4.18
N TRP A 6 7.49 10.92 -3.52
CA TRP A 6 8.34 10.86 -2.34
C TRP A 6 7.49 10.72 -1.08
N ARG A 7 7.79 9.72 -0.25
CA ARG A 7 7.15 9.48 1.05
C ARG A 7 8.20 9.45 2.16
N SER A 8 7.92 10.14 3.26
CA SER A 8 8.67 10.05 4.51
C SER A 8 7.73 9.64 5.63
N MET A 9 8.11 8.65 6.44
CA MET A 9 7.31 8.09 7.51
C MET A 9 8.15 7.85 8.75
N LEU A 10 7.63 8.17 9.94
CA LEU A 10 8.25 7.75 11.19
C LEU A 10 7.77 6.34 11.54
N CYS A 11 8.66 5.36 11.48
CA CYS A 11 8.40 3.99 11.89
C CYS A 11 8.89 3.81 13.34
N ALA A 12 8.04 3.23 14.20
CA ALA A 12 8.31 3.09 15.63
C ALA A 12 9.66 2.39 15.91
N ASP A 13 9.98 1.35 15.15
CA ASP A 13 11.15 0.50 15.40
C ASP A 13 12.38 0.89 14.56
N GLU A 14 12.22 1.73 13.55
CA GLU A 14 13.26 1.99 12.53
C GLU A 14 13.56 3.48 12.30
N GLY A 15 12.87 4.37 13.02
CA GLY A 15 13.00 5.81 12.84
C GLY A 15 12.39 6.28 11.51
N THR A 16 12.95 7.36 10.96
CA THR A 16 12.44 7.93 9.71
C THR A 16 12.82 7.07 8.51
N VAL A 17 11.82 6.58 7.80
CA VAL A 17 11.92 5.83 6.56
C VAL A 17 11.53 6.73 5.40
N VAL A 18 12.39 6.78 4.38
CA VAL A 18 12.12 7.51 3.13
C VAL A 18 11.98 6.51 1.98
N GLU A 19 10.96 6.69 1.16
CA GLU A 19 10.64 5.80 0.06
C GLU A 19 10.26 6.58 -1.20
N HIS A 20 10.59 5.99 -2.33
CA HIS A 20 9.93 6.27 -3.60
C HIS A 20 8.73 5.35 -3.77
N VAL A 21 7.61 5.93 -4.18
CA VAL A 21 6.37 5.22 -4.46
C VAL A 21 6.06 5.33 -5.94
N TYR A 22 5.85 4.17 -6.56
CA TYR A 22 5.50 4.05 -7.98
C TYR A 22 4.14 3.40 -8.11
N ALA A 23 3.27 4.00 -8.92
CA ALA A 23 2.05 3.36 -9.39
C ALA A 23 2.34 2.78 -10.77
N SER A 24 2.05 1.50 -10.99
CA SER A 24 2.07 0.87 -12.30
C SER A 24 0.66 0.39 -12.64
N PRO A 25 -0.15 1.21 -13.34
CA PRO A 25 -1.50 0.83 -13.72
C PRO A 25 -1.55 -0.42 -14.60
N ALA A 26 -0.55 -0.58 -15.49
CA ALA A 26 -0.45 -1.74 -16.39
C ALA A 26 -0.31 -3.06 -15.63
N GLU A 27 0.52 -3.07 -14.58
CA GLU A 27 0.74 -4.25 -13.74
C GLU A 27 -0.29 -4.36 -12.60
N SER A 28 -1.15 -3.36 -12.41
CA SER A 28 -2.02 -3.22 -11.24
C SER A 28 -1.23 -3.30 -9.92
N GLU A 29 -0.03 -2.70 -9.89
CA GLU A 29 0.89 -2.70 -8.76
C GLU A 29 1.14 -1.29 -8.22
N ILE A 30 1.26 -1.17 -6.91
CA ILE A 30 1.93 -0.05 -6.24
C ILE A 30 3.22 -0.59 -5.63
N ARG A 31 4.35 0.06 -5.91
CA ARG A 31 5.67 -0.36 -5.45
C ARG A 31 6.26 0.69 -4.53
N PHE A 32 6.75 0.25 -3.38
CA PHE A 32 7.41 1.07 -2.37
C PHE A 32 8.88 0.68 -2.32
N VAL A 33 9.74 1.62 -2.67
CA VAL A 33 11.18 1.41 -2.75
C VAL A 33 11.85 2.28 -1.71
N ARG A 34 12.41 1.65 -0.68
CA ARG A 34 13.13 2.38 0.36
C ARG A 34 14.42 2.98 -0.19
N LEU A 35 14.69 4.24 0.19
CA LEU A 35 15.96 4.88 -0.08
C LEU A 35 17.01 4.43 0.92
N LYS A 36 18.26 4.39 0.47
CA LYS A 36 19.43 4.18 1.32
C LYS A 36 19.62 5.40 2.23
N SER A 37 20.58 5.31 3.14
CA SER A 37 20.90 6.38 4.11
C SER A 37 21.23 7.73 3.47
N ASP A 38 21.58 7.76 2.19
CA ASP A 38 21.82 9.00 1.43
C ASP A 38 20.53 9.71 0.99
N ASN A 39 19.35 9.10 1.20
CA ASN A 39 18.04 9.55 0.75
C ASN A 39 17.99 9.92 -0.74
N LYS A 40 18.85 9.30 -1.55
CA LYS A 40 18.97 9.58 -3.00
C LYS A 40 18.98 8.31 -3.82
N THR A 41 19.58 7.25 -3.26
CA THR A 41 19.76 5.99 -3.96
C THR A 41 18.74 4.99 -3.47
N GLU A 42 18.03 4.37 -4.40
CA GLU A 42 17.09 3.30 -4.08
C GLU A 42 17.78 2.02 -3.61
N GLY A 43 17.15 1.32 -2.67
CA GLY A 43 17.52 -0.02 -2.25
C GLY A 43 17.29 -1.07 -3.34
N ALA A 44 17.73 -2.30 -3.05
CA ALA A 44 17.56 -3.44 -3.95
C ALA A 44 16.17 -4.11 -3.86
N LEU A 45 15.48 -3.94 -2.74
CA LEU A 45 14.18 -4.55 -2.47
C LEU A 45 13.06 -3.53 -2.63
N GLU A 46 11.89 -4.02 -3.01
CA GLU A 46 10.64 -3.27 -3.03
C GLU A 46 9.53 -4.05 -2.34
N VAL A 47 8.66 -3.33 -1.63
CA VAL A 47 7.37 -3.86 -1.17
C VAL A 47 6.34 -3.57 -2.25
N VAL A 48 5.51 -4.55 -2.57
CA VAL A 48 4.56 -4.50 -3.67
C VAL A 48 3.17 -4.80 -3.15
N ASN A 49 2.23 -3.91 -3.48
CA ASN A 49 0.80 -4.13 -3.33
C ASN A 49 0.25 -4.39 -4.73
N ALA A 50 -0.11 -5.65 -5.02
CA ALA A 50 -0.63 -6.04 -6.32
C ALA A 50 -2.14 -6.34 -6.23
N LEU A 51 -2.94 -5.72 -7.11
CA LEU A 51 -4.37 -6.04 -7.25
C LEU A 51 -4.54 -7.14 -8.30
N CYS A 52 -4.80 -8.36 -7.85
CA CYS A 52 -5.18 -9.47 -8.73
C CYS A 52 -6.69 -9.44 -8.94
N ARG A 53 -7.15 -9.51 -10.19
CA ARG A 53 -8.58 -9.42 -10.52
C ARG A 53 -9.30 -10.77 -10.55
N VAL A 54 -8.56 -11.88 -10.69
CA VAL A 54 -9.13 -13.23 -10.86
C VAL A 54 -8.33 -14.27 -10.06
N PRO A 55 -8.84 -14.75 -8.89
CA PRO A 55 -9.89 -14.11 -8.09
C PRO A 55 -9.46 -12.72 -7.61
N LEU A 56 -10.45 -11.86 -7.32
CA LEU A 56 -10.20 -10.51 -6.78
C LEU A 56 -9.51 -10.61 -5.41
N ARG A 57 -8.26 -10.19 -5.33
CA ARG A 57 -7.48 -10.15 -4.09
C ARG A 57 -6.38 -9.10 -4.19
N VAL A 58 -5.94 -8.60 -3.04
CA VAL A 58 -4.73 -7.80 -2.94
C VAL A 58 -3.62 -8.67 -2.35
N GLU A 59 -2.50 -8.75 -3.05
CA GLU A 59 -1.30 -9.42 -2.56
C GLU A 59 -0.29 -8.39 -2.06
N TYR A 60 0.28 -8.66 -0.90
CA TYR A 60 1.35 -7.87 -0.29
C TYR A 60 2.59 -8.75 -0.21
N PHE A 61 3.67 -8.34 -0.87
CA PHE A 61 4.92 -9.11 -0.86
C PHE A 61 6.13 -8.21 -1.05
N GLN A 62 7.30 -8.74 -0.68
CA GLN A 62 8.59 -8.12 -0.97
C GLN A 62 9.30 -8.89 -2.08
N ARG A 63 9.97 -8.17 -2.99
CA ARG A 63 10.80 -8.79 -4.03
C ARG A 63 12.05 -7.98 -4.31
N ASN A 64 13.01 -8.61 -4.99
CA ASN A 64 14.12 -7.90 -5.59
C ASN A 64 13.63 -7.08 -6.79
N ARG A 65 14.04 -5.81 -6.87
CA ARG A 65 13.61 -4.89 -7.93
C ARG A 65 14.13 -5.28 -9.31
N LEU A 66 15.33 -5.84 -9.38
CA LEU A 66 16.00 -6.22 -10.62
C LEU A 66 15.63 -7.63 -11.05
N THR A 67 15.77 -8.62 -10.15
CA THR A 67 15.52 -10.03 -10.50
C THR A 67 14.03 -10.39 -10.47
N ARG A 68 13.20 -9.55 -9.85
CA ARG A 68 11.75 -9.76 -9.64
C ARG A 68 11.38 -10.94 -8.75
N GLU A 69 12.37 -11.65 -8.20
CA GLU A 69 12.16 -12.79 -7.32
C GLU A 69 11.61 -12.35 -5.95
N ARG A 70 10.58 -13.05 -5.48
CA ARG A 70 10.02 -12.83 -4.15
C ARG A 70 11.04 -13.25 -3.08
N VAL A 71 11.15 -12.44 -2.05
CA VAL A 71 11.98 -12.73 -0.88
C VAL A 71 11.12 -12.91 0.35
N HIS A 72 11.64 -13.59 1.37
CA HIS A 72 10.94 -13.71 2.64
C HIS A 72 10.76 -12.33 3.26
N TRP A 73 9.52 -11.87 3.32
CA TRP A 73 9.18 -10.57 3.90
C TRP A 73 9.02 -10.72 5.41
N SER A 74 9.96 -10.17 6.18
CA SER A 74 10.04 -10.34 7.63
C SER A 74 9.01 -9.53 8.43
N THR A 75 8.05 -8.85 7.77
CA THR A 75 7.05 -8.07 8.50
C THR A 75 6.15 -8.99 9.33
N ALA A 76 5.73 -8.52 10.51
CA ALA A 76 4.75 -9.24 11.30
C ALA A 76 3.42 -9.28 10.53
N SER A 77 3.05 -10.47 10.05
CA SER A 77 1.80 -10.67 9.29
C SER A 77 0.57 -10.14 10.03
N ASP A 78 0.56 -10.22 11.36
CA ASP A 78 -0.50 -9.68 12.22
C ASP A 78 -0.70 -8.17 12.04
N THR A 79 0.39 -7.41 11.91
CA THR A 79 0.32 -5.96 11.70
C THR A 79 -0.36 -5.62 10.38
N ALA A 80 -0.01 -6.35 9.31
CA ALA A 80 -0.62 -6.16 8.00
C ALA A 80 -2.11 -6.54 8.03
N VAL A 81 -2.46 -7.66 8.65
CA VAL A 81 -3.85 -8.12 8.80
C VAL A 81 -4.68 -7.11 9.60
N ASN A 82 -4.14 -6.56 10.69
CA ASN A 82 -4.83 -5.57 11.51
C ASN A 82 -5.06 -4.25 10.74
N ALA A 83 -4.08 -3.79 9.95
CA ALA A 83 -4.23 -2.59 9.12
C ALA A 83 -5.31 -2.77 8.04
N ILE A 84 -5.37 -3.95 7.42
CA ILE A 84 -6.43 -4.28 6.45
C ILE A 84 -7.79 -4.32 7.15
N ARG A 85 -7.89 -4.94 8.34
CA ARG A 85 -9.14 -4.99 9.10
C ARG A 85 -9.66 -3.60 9.46
N ALA A 86 -8.78 -2.72 9.96
CA ALA A 86 -9.14 -1.34 10.27
C ALA A 86 -9.64 -0.58 9.02
N THR A 87 -9.03 -0.83 7.86
CA THR A 87 -9.49 -0.25 6.59
C THR A 87 -10.89 -0.74 6.21
N LEU A 88 -11.18 -2.04 6.40
CA LEU A 88 -12.51 -2.60 6.16
C LEU A 88 -13.57 -2.03 7.12
N GLU A 89 -13.22 -1.81 8.38
CA GLU A 89 -14.10 -1.19 9.36
C GLU A 89 -14.45 0.26 8.97
N LEU A 90 -13.45 1.04 8.56
CA LEU A 90 -13.67 2.40 8.06
C LEU A 90 -14.53 2.42 6.79
N ALA A 91 -14.30 1.50 5.86
CA ALA A 91 -15.09 1.40 4.63
C ALA A 91 -16.57 1.09 4.93
N ARG A 92 -16.84 0.15 5.83
CA ARG A 92 -18.21 -0.18 6.26
C ARG A 92 -18.91 1.01 6.91
N ALA A 93 -18.22 1.71 7.81
CA ALA A 93 -18.76 2.90 8.45
C ALA A 93 -19.08 4.02 7.44
N ALA A 94 -18.25 4.18 6.40
CA ALA A 94 -18.50 5.14 5.33
C ALA A 94 -19.70 4.75 4.45
N GLU A 95 -19.89 3.46 4.16
CA GLU A 95 -21.06 2.94 3.43
C GLU A 95 -22.36 3.18 4.23
N GLU A 96 -22.34 2.92 5.54
CA GLU A 96 -23.48 3.18 6.43
C GLU A 96 -23.84 4.68 6.47
N GLN A 97 -22.85 5.57 6.59
CA GLN A 97 -23.07 7.02 6.58
C GLN A 97 -23.62 7.54 5.25
N ALA A 98 -23.17 6.97 4.12
CA ALA A 98 -23.69 7.33 2.80
C ALA A 98 -25.16 6.91 2.63
N MET A 99 -25.55 5.77 3.20
CA MET A 99 -26.94 5.32 3.18
C MET A 99 -27.86 6.22 4.03
N ASP A 100 -27.38 6.70 5.18
CA ASP A 100 -28.14 7.61 6.05
C ASP A 100 -28.36 9.01 5.43
N CYS A 101 -27.47 9.49 4.55
CA CYS A 101 -27.62 10.81 3.93
C CYS A 101 -28.59 10.84 2.73
N ASP A 102 -28.87 9.69 2.13
CA ASP A 102 -29.77 9.60 0.97
C ASP A 102 -31.27 9.62 1.35
N ASP A 103 -31.62 9.42 2.64
CA ASP A 103 -33.02 9.37 3.10
C ASP A 103 -33.65 10.75 3.35
N PHE A 104 -32.87 11.84 3.33
CA PHE A 104 -33.39 13.21 3.43
C PHE A 104 -33.70 13.88 2.08
N GLY A 105 -33.52 13.17 0.97
CA GLY A 105 -33.64 13.71 -0.40
C GLY A 105 -34.93 13.41 -1.15
N SER A 106 -35.95 12.80 -0.53
CA SER A 106 -37.21 12.47 -1.23
C SER A 106 -38.45 12.85 -0.43
N LYS A 107 -38.79 14.14 -0.42
CA LYS A 107 -40.19 14.60 -0.29
C LYS A 107 -40.42 15.71 -1.31
N ALA A 108 -41.00 15.32 -2.44
CA ALA A 108 -41.70 16.20 -3.37
C ALA A 108 -43.08 16.57 -2.79
#